data_AF-A0A1Z2LAG6-F1
#
_entry.id   AF-A0A1Z2LAG6-F1
#
_cell.length_a   1.000
_cell.length_b   1.000
_cell.length_c   1.000
_cell.angle_alpha   90.00
_cell.angle_beta   90.00
_cell.angle_gamma   90.00
#
_symmetry.space_group_name_H-M   'P 1'
#
loop_
_entity.id
_entity.type
_entity.pdbx_description
1 polymer ?
#
loop_
_entity_poly.entity_id
_entity_poly.type
_entity_poly.pdbx_seq_one_letter_code
_entity_poly.pdbx_strand_id
1 'polypeptide(L)' 'MHCREFRTALSARLDGEEPPPDVSGPVLDAHLLGCVECRGWGERARRLKLLTAGLG' A
#
# COMPACT_ATOMS: atom_id res chain seq x y z
N MET A 1 -14.55 -1.35 5.71
CA MET A 1 -13.70 -1.78 4.57
C MET A 1 -12.57 -2.65 5.09
N HIS A 2 -12.36 -3.81 4.49
CA HIS A 2 -11.40 -4.80 5.00
C HIS A 2 -9.97 -4.38 4.65
N CYS A 3 -9.02 -4.56 5.57
CA CYS A 3 -7.58 -4.28 5.38
C CYS A 3 -6.97 -4.95 4.13
N ARG A 4 -7.64 -5.94 3.54
CA ARG A 4 -7.27 -6.56 2.26
C ARG A 4 -7.30 -5.54 1.12
N GLU A 5 -8.41 -4.80 0.95
CA GLU A 5 -8.58 -3.87 -0.17
C GLU A 5 -7.59 -2.70 -0.08
N PHE A 6 -7.31 -2.23 1.14
CA PHE A 6 -6.29 -1.21 1.38
C PHE A 6 -4.87 -1.71 1.10
N ARG A 7 -4.57 -2.99 1.40
CA ARG A 7 -3.27 -3.58 1.03
C ARG A 7 -3.13 -3.68 -0.49
N THR A 8 -4.18 -4.05 -1.22
CA THR A 8 -4.19 -4.03 -2.69
C THR A 8 -3.93 -2.61 -3.22
N ALA A 9 -4.67 -1.62 -2.74
CA ALA A 9 -4.51 -0.23 -3.15
C ALA A 9 -3.10 0.33 -2.83
N LEU A 10 -2.55 -0.04 -1.66
CA LEU A 10 -1.21 0.34 -1.27
C LEU A 10 -0.13 -0.35 -2.12
N SER A 11 -0.34 -1.61 -2.50
CA SER A 11 0.55 -2.31 -3.46
C SER A 11 0.57 -1.57 -4.79
N ALA A 12 -0.61 -1.33 -5.38
CA ALA A 12 -0.74 -0.63 -6.65
C ALA A 12 -0.03 0.74 -6.60
N ARG A 13 -0.23 1.51 -5.52
CA ARG A 13 0.47 2.79 -5.32
C ARG A 13 2.00 2.64 -5.27
N LEU A 14 2.51 1.61 -4.57
CA LEU A 14 3.95 1.34 -4.52
C LEU A 14 4.48 0.95 -5.91
N ASP A 15 3.66 0.28 -6.71
CA ASP A 15 3.93 -0.15 -8.08
C ASP A 15 3.75 0.91 -9.15
N GLY A 16 3.17 2.06 -8.78
CA GLY A 16 2.85 3.13 -9.73
C GLY A 16 1.62 2.79 -10.59
N GLU A 17 0.87 1.78 -10.18
CA GLU A 17 -0.37 1.33 -10.80
C GLU A 17 -1.58 2.07 -10.19
N GLU A 18 -2.69 2.04 -10.92
CA GLU A 18 -3.93 2.66 -10.48
C GLU A 18 -4.59 1.81 -9.37
N PRO A 19 -4.96 2.41 -8.21
CA PRO A 19 -5.63 1.68 -7.15
C PRO A 19 -7.03 1.23 -7.57
N PRO A 20 -7.60 0.21 -6.90
CA PRO A 20 -8.97 -0.22 -7.15
C PRO A 20 -9.97 0.94 -6.97
N PRO A 21 -11.06 0.97 -7.77
CA PRO A 21 -11.99 2.10 -7.81
C PRO A 21 -12.68 2.38 -6.46
N ASP A 22 -12.82 1.37 -5.62
CA ASP A 22 -13.40 1.47 -4.29
C ASP A 22 -12.48 2.13 -3.24
N VAL A 23 -11.19 2.29 -3.54
CA VAL A 23 -10.21 2.86 -2.61
C VAL A 23 -9.48 4.04 -3.26
N SER A 24 -10.03 5.24 -3.04
CA SER A 24 -9.38 6.47 -3.47
C SER A 24 -8.14 6.79 -2.62
N GLY A 25 -7.27 7.65 -3.14
CA GLY A 25 -6.05 8.06 -2.45
C GLY A 25 -6.28 8.60 -1.03
N PRO A 26 -7.19 9.57 -0.84
CA PRO A 26 -7.51 10.11 0.49
C PRO A 26 -8.09 9.06 1.45
N VAL A 27 -8.86 8.10 0.94
CA VAL A 27 -9.44 7.01 1.74
C VAL A 27 -8.35 6.04 2.21
N LEU A 28 -7.38 5.73 1.34
CA LEU A 28 -6.19 4.96 1.72
C LEU A 28 -5.37 5.69 2.79
N ASP A 29 -5.13 6.99 2.62
CA ASP A 29 -4.33 7.77 3.58
C ASP A 29 -5.02 7.83 4.96
N ALA A 30 -6.34 8.06 4.99
CA ALA A 30 -7.12 8.01 6.22
C ALA A 30 -7.04 6.64 6.92
N HIS A 31 -7.07 5.54 6.15
CA HIS A 31 -6.92 4.21 6.70
C HIS A 31 -5.52 3.97 7.29
N LEU A 32 -4.47 4.45 6.63
CA LEU A 32 -3.09 4.33 7.14
C LEU A 32 -2.86 5.15 8.41
N LEU A 33 -3.61 6.23 8.63
CA LEU A 33 -3.58 6.95 9.91
C LEU A 33 -4.20 6.12 11.06
N GLY A 34 -5.23 5.33 10.77
CA GLY A 34 -5.95 4.53 11.77
C GLY A 34 -5.46 3.09 11.95
N CYS A 35 -4.78 2.50 10.97
CA CYS A 35 -4.44 1.07 10.97
C CYS A 35 -2.93 0.83 11.06
N VAL A 36 -2.46 0.43 12.25
CA VAL A 36 -1.04 0.10 12.49
C VAL A 36 -0.56 -1.10 11.66
N GLU A 37 -1.42 -2.08 11.40
CA GLU A 37 -1.07 -3.26 10.63
C GLU A 37 -0.80 -2.92 9.16
N CYS A 38 -1.67 -2.12 8.55
CA CYS A 38 -1.50 -1.69 7.16
C CYS A 38 -0.31 -0.75 6.98
N ARG A 39 -0.02 0.12 7.96
CA ARG A 39 1.24 0.89 7.98
C ARG A 39 2.46 -0.03 7.99
N GLY A 40 2.51 -0.97 8.93
CA GLY A 40 3.63 -1.90 9.07
C GLY A 40 3.80 -2.78 7.83
N TRP A 41 2.71 -3.20 7.21
CA TRP A 41 2.73 -3.93 5.95
C TRP A 41 3.30 -3.07 4.81
N GLY A 42 2.85 -1.81 4.68
CA GLY A 42 3.31 -0.86 3.66
C GLY A 42 4.81 -0.59 3.73
N GLU A 43 5.33 -0.37 4.95
CA GLU A 43 6.77 -0.16 5.17
C GLU A 43 7.60 -1.38 4.76
N ARG A 44 7.11 -2.60 5.05
CA ARG A 44 7.77 -3.84 4.62
C ARG A 44 7.73 -4.02 3.10
N ALA A 45 6.59 -3.75 2.47
CA ALA A 45 6.43 -3.83 1.03
C ALA A 45 7.34 -2.84 0.30
N ARG A 46 7.40 -1.58 0.76
CA ARG A 46 8.32 -0.56 0.26
C ARG A 46 9.78 -1.01 0.40
N ARG A 47 10.17 -1.53 1.56
CA ARG A 47 11.54 -2.03 1.79
C ARG A 47 11.88 -3.18 0.85
N LEU A 48 10.97 -4.14 0.68
CA LEU A 48 11.16 -5.25 -0.26
C LEU A 48 11.40 -4.72 -1.67
N LYS A 49 10.56 -3.79 -2.14
CA LYS A 49 10.71 -3.20 -3.47
C LYS A 49 12.05 -2.51 -3.68
N LEU A 50 12.54 -1.77 -2.69
CA LEU A 50 13.86 -1.13 -2.75
C LEU A 50 14.99 -2.16 -2.84
N LEU A 51 14.89 -3.26 -2.09
CA LEU A 51 15.88 -4.34 -2.12
C LEU A 51 15.89 -5.06 -3.46
N THR A 52 14.72 -5.30 -4.06
CA THR A 52 14.62 -6.01 -5.34
C THR A 52 14.94 -5.12 -6.54
N ALA A 53 14.72 -3.81 -6.46
CA ALA A 53 15.07 -2.88 -7.52
C ALA A 53 16.58 -2.79 -7.78
N GLY A 54 17.43 -3.10 -6.78
CA GLY A 54 18.88 -3.15 -6.91
C GLY A 54 19.44 -4.49 -7.40
N LEU A 55 18.59 -5.47 -7.67
CA LEU A 55 18.97 -6.79 -8.19
C LEU A 55 18.83 -6.90 -9.72
N GLY A 56 18.42 -5.81 -10.39
CA GLY A 56 18.22 -5.72 -11.84
C GLY A 56 19.41 -5.12 -12.57
#